data_AF-A0ABD3MCX5-F1
#
_entry.id   AF-A0ABD3MCX5-F1
#
_cell.length_a   1.000
_cell.length_b   1.000
_cell.length_c   1.000
_cell.angle_alpha   90.00
_cell.angle_beta   90.00
_cell.angle_gamma   90.00
#
_symmetry.space_group_name_H-M   'P 1'
#
loop_
_entity.id
_entity.type
_entity.pdbx_description
1 polymer ?
#
loop_
_entity_poly.entity_id
_entity_poly.type
_entity_poly.pdbx_seq_one_letter_code
_entity_poly.pdbx_strand_id
1 'polypeptide(L)'
;MASSSPAMLLLTLSILFVASVIIAVDAFSISSYHAVRNQWRQRCCAATATTSCSSSRRSTVEGPPLSTKPDYSSIHGPLGQIVDNILMSAFRTKLSERLDRSDNIIRIKDSSLATHDFAGIIELTTTMNSQYTNRTQIQEMSRDVLVSLFPPFILDRYPSWFAKPFPEFSAKMCAWATVVGGTWLMGECTVNDIPEIVDDNGGGGGGGDGKSQGVLVKRCRFLEESQCASICVNSCKIPTQNFFRHNMGLALTMTPDYETGECQFAFGKLPTEEEERLAKDTPCLMRCPSGGSMRSWHSNDRVSDENGTGSLQWLDDLRELERLIANKKEAKVQSACLLMED
;
A
#
# COMPACT_ATOMS: atom_id res chain seq x y z
N MET A 1 -13.51 -51.50 11.53
CA MET A 1 -13.05 -50.29 12.23
C MET A 1 -12.01 -49.61 11.36
N ALA A 2 -12.42 -48.66 10.52
CA ALA A 2 -11.52 -47.94 9.63
C ALA A 2 -11.03 -46.67 10.34
N SER A 3 -9.75 -46.66 10.73
CA SER A 3 -9.08 -45.49 11.31
C SER A 3 -8.93 -44.42 10.24
N SER A 4 -9.70 -43.34 10.36
CA SER A 4 -9.54 -42.15 9.53
C SER A 4 -8.33 -41.38 10.02
N SER A 5 -7.29 -41.23 9.18
CA SER A 5 -6.07 -40.51 9.53
C SER A 5 -6.36 -39.01 9.74
N PRO A 6 -5.78 -38.34 10.75
CA PRO A 6 -6.04 -36.92 11.07
C PRO A 6 -5.78 -35.95 9.91
N ALA A 7 -4.99 -36.35 8.91
CA ALA A 7 -4.76 -35.59 7.69
C ALA A 7 -6.01 -35.46 6.79
N MET A 8 -6.89 -36.46 6.76
CA MET A 8 -8.14 -36.37 5.98
C MET A 8 -9.15 -35.42 6.62
N LEU A 9 -9.19 -35.36 7.96
CA LEU A 9 -10.05 -34.44 8.71
C LEU A 9 -9.67 -32.98 8.46
N LEU A 10 -8.37 -32.67 8.41
CA LEU A 10 -7.87 -31.32 8.10
C LEU A 10 -8.14 -30.92 6.64
N LEU A 11 -8.04 -31.86 5.69
CA LEU A 11 -8.38 -31.60 4.29
C LEU A 11 -9.88 -31.33 4.12
N THR A 12 -10.73 -32.10 4.80
CA THR A 12 -12.19 -31.89 4.77
C THR A 12 -12.62 -30.61 5.44
N LEU A 13 -11.97 -30.20 6.54
CA LEU A 13 -12.24 -28.92 7.21
C LEU A 13 -11.78 -27.72 6.37
N SER A 14 -10.68 -27.86 5.62
CA SER A 14 -10.20 -26.83 4.68
C SER A 14 -11.14 -26.68 3.48
N ILE A 15 -11.64 -27.80 2.94
CA ILE A 15 -12.62 -27.81 1.84
C ILE A 15 -13.97 -27.24 2.31
N LEU A 16 -14.40 -27.56 3.54
CA LEU A 16 -15.62 -26.99 4.13
C LEU A 16 -15.48 -25.50 4.42
N PHE A 17 -14.31 -25.02 4.85
CA PHE A 17 -14.06 -23.58 5.04
C PHE A 17 -14.08 -22.82 3.71
N VAL A 18 -13.47 -23.38 2.66
CA VAL A 18 -13.53 -22.80 1.30
C VAL A 18 -14.94 -22.86 0.73
N ALA A 19 -15.70 -23.95 0.94
CA ALA A 19 -17.10 -24.05 0.54
C ALA A 19 -18.03 -23.09 1.31
N SER A 20 -17.73 -22.80 2.57
CA SER A 20 -18.46 -21.81 3.38
C SER A 20 -18.25 -20.39 2.88
N VAL A 21 -17.04 -20.09 2.39
CA VAL A 21 -16.71 -18.83 1.72
C VAL A 21 -17.41 -18.74 0.36
N ILE A 22 -17.54 -19.84 -0.40
CA ILE A 22 -18.25 -19.88 -1.69
C ILE A 22 -19.76 -19.65 -1.51
N ILE A 23 -20.40 -20.26 -0.51
CA ILE A 23 -21.85 -20.10 -0.28
C ILE A 23 -22.20 -18.68 0.21
N ALA A 24 -21.28 -17.99 0.89
CA ALA A 24 -21.44 -16.59 1.26
C ALA A 24 -21.36 -15.61 0.06
N VAL A 25 -20.73 -16.02 -1.05
CA VAL A 25 -20.54 -15.19 -2.26
C VAL A 25 -21.80 -15.17 -3.14
N ASP A 26 -22.62 -16.22 -3.13
CA ASP A 26 -23.82 -16.30 -3.99
C ASP A 26 -25.06 -15.59 -3.42
N ALA A 27 -25.11 -15.31 -2.11
CA ALA A 27 -26.31 -14.78 -1.45
C ALA A 27 -26.41 -13.25 -1.38
N PHE A 28 -25.38 -12.50 -1.77
CA PHE A 28 -25.35 -11.02 -1.67
C PHE A 28 -25.26 -10.28 -3.01
N SER A 29 -25.28 -11.00 -4.14
CA SER A 29 -25.57 -10.37 -5.42
C SER A 29 -27.03 -9.92 -5.45
N ILE A 30 -27.25 -8.66 -5.86
CA ILE A 30 -28.56 -7.98 -6.01
C ILE A 30 -29.04 -7.26 -4.74
N SER A 31 -28.51 -6.06 -4.42
CA SER A 31 -29.33 -4.95 -3.87
C SER A 31 -28.59 -3.61 -3.65
N SER A 32 -27.51 -3.26 -4.37
CA SER A 32 -26.94 -1.88 -4.28
C SER A 32 -26.08 -1.49 -5.49
N TYR A 33 -26.41 -1.98 -6.68
CA TYR A 33 -25.86 -1.46 -7.93
C TYR A 33 -26.83 -0.39 -8.42
N HIS A 34 -26.48 0.90 -8.39
CA HIS A 34 -26.92 1.91 -9.39
C HIS A 34 -26.52 3.36 -9.04
N ALA A 35 -26.15 3.70 -7.80
CA ALA A 35 -25.99 5.11 -7.42
C ALA A 35 -24.59 5.75 -7.64
N VAL A 36 -23.50 4.99 -7.73
CA VAL A 36 -22.11 5.56 -7.68
C VAL A 36 -21.48 5.80 -9.07
N ARG A 37 -22.11 5.30 -10.15
CA ARG A 37 -21.55 5.29 -11.52
C ARG A 37 -21.38 6.68 -12.17
N ASN A 38 -22.10 7.70 -11.71
CA ASN A 38 -22.19 8.99 -12.43
C ASN A 38 -21.26 10.09 -11.90
N GLN A 39 -20.71 9.97 -10.69
CA GLN A 39 -19.91 11.05 -10.08
C GLN A 39 -18.45 11.06 -10.54
N TRP A 40 -17.89 9.89 -10.90
CA TRP A 40 -16.50 9.76 -11.35
C TRP A 40 -16.28 10.12 -12.83
N ARG A 41 -17.26 9.86 -13.71
CA ARG A 41 -17.17 10.18 -15.15
C ARG A 41 -17.02 11.68 -15.44
N GLN A 42 -17.61 12.55 -14.61
CA GLN A 42 -17.52 14.00 -14.82
C GLN A 42 -16.20 14.60 -14.34
N ARG A 43 -15.52 13.99 -13.36
CA ARG A 43 -14.28 14.55 -12.79
C ARG A 43 -13.04 14.22 -13.63
N CYS A 44 -12.98 13.04 -14.24
CA CYS A 44 -11.84 12.67 -15.10
C CYS A 44 -11.79 13.45 -16.43
N CYS A 45 -12.95 13.84 -16.99
CA CYS A 45 -13.00 14.63 -18.23
C CYS A 45 -12.73 16.13 -17.99
N ALA A 46 -12.98 16.65 -16.79
CA ALA A 46 -12.71 18.05 -16.45
C ALA A 46 -11.21 18.33 -16.24
N ALA A 47 -10.40 17.30 -15.98
CA ALA A 47 -8.97 17.43 -15.75
C ALA A 47 -8.15 17.72 -17.04
N THR A 48 -8.75 17.60 -18.23
CA THR A 48 -8.01 17.70 -19.50
C THR A 48 -8.06 19.08 -20.17
N ALA A 49 -8.66 20.10 -19.56
CA ALA A 49 -8.81 21.40 -20.21
C ALA A 49 -8.63 22.59 -19.26
N THR A 50 -7.40 22.89 -18.85
CA THR A 50 -6.87 24.28 -18.71
C THR A 50 -5.40 24.25 -18.25
N THR A 51 -4.47 24.22 -19.21
CA THR A 51 -3.07 24.54 -18.94
C THR A 51 -2.89 26.06 -19.09
N SER A 52 -2.98 26.80 -17.98
CA SER A 52 -2.42 28.16 -17.91
C SER A 52 -1.17 28.12 -17.03
N CYS A 53 -0.03 28.42 -17.63
CA CYS A 53 1.25 28.52 -16.95
C CYS A 53 1.24 29.73 -16.00
N SER A 54 1.26 29.49 -14.68
CA SER A 54 1.45 30.53 -13.68
C SER A 54 2.58 30.14 -12.72
N SER A 55 3.51 31.09 -12.54
CA SER A 55 4.70 31.07 -11.69
C SER A 55 4.60 30.22 -10.41
N SER A 56 5.55 29.30 -10.28
CA SER A 56 5.87 28.48 -9.11
C SER A 56 5.79 29.24 -7.77
N ARG A 57 4.68 29.11 -7.06
CA ARG A 57 4.67 29.13 -5.60
C ARG A 57 4.81 27.70 -5.10
N ARG A 58 5.65 27.53 -4.08
CA ARG A 58 5.87 26.30 -3.32
C ARG A 58 4.51 25.76 -2.82
N SER A 59 3.87 24.89 -3.61
CA SER A 59 2.46 24.54 -3.44
C SER A 59 2.32 23.37 -2.47
N THR A 60 1.96 23.63 -1.23
CA THR A 60 1.41 22.61 -0.32
C THR A 60 -0.05 22.36 -0.68
N VAL A 61 -0.52 21.12 -0.58
CA VAL A 61 -1.96 20.80 -0.72
C VAL A 61 -2.67 21.17 0.58
N GLU A 62 -3.87 21.76 0.53
CA GLU A 62 -4.61 22.15 1.74
C GLU A 62 -4.90 20.95 2.66
N GLY A 63 -5.02 19.78 2.06
CA GLY A 63 -5.47 18.57 2.73
C GLY A 63 -6.97 18.61 2.91
N PRO A 64 -7.55 17.48 3.31
CA PRO A 64 -8.99 17.40 3.34
C PRO A 64 -9.57 18.11 4.58
N PRO A 65 -10.77 18.71 4.48
CA PRO A 65 -11.25 19.70 5.46
C PRO A 65 -11.46 19.05 6.84
N LEU A 66 -10.99 19.73 7.89
CA LEU A 66 -11.08 19.24 9.28
C LEU A 66 -12.51 19.24 9.82
N SER A 67 -13.36 20.15 9.34
CA SER A 67 -14.76 20.23 9.74
C SER A 67 -15.57 18.99 9.38
N THR A 68 -15.11 18.23 8.38
CA THR A 68 -15.74 16.97 7.94
C THR A 68 -14.95 15.75 8.38
N LYS A 69 -14.01 15.88 9.33
CA LYS A 69 -13.23 14.75 9.84
C LYS A 69 -14.19 13.72 10.48
N PRO A 70 -14.21 12.47 10.01
CA PRO A 70 -15.06 11.44 10.60
C PRO A 70 -14.61 11.09 12.02
N ASP A 71 -15.57 10.69 12.86
CA ASP A 71 -15.25 10.06 14.13
C ASP A 71 -14.86 8.59 13.89
N TYR A 72 -13.55 8.35 13.71
CA TYR A 72 -13.01 7.01 13.48
C TYR A 72 -13.22 6.05 14.66
N SER A 73 -13.57 6.54 15.85
CA SER A 73 -13.90 5.66 16.98
C SER A 73 -15.26 4.96 16.80
N SER A 74 -16.11 5.46 15.91
CA SER A 74 -17.41 4.89 15.56
C SER A 74 -17.39 4.04 14.29
N ILE A 75 -16.26 4.02 13.57
CA ILE A 75 -16.11 3.29 12.30
C ILE A 75 -15.40 1.98 12.57
N HIS A 76 -16.10 0.88 12.33
CA HIS A 76 -15.61 -0.47 12.57
C HIS A 76 -15.80 -1.34 11.34
N GLY A 77 -14.90 -2.30 11.15
CA GLY A 77 -15.02 -3.32 10.14
C GLY A 77 -16.24 -4.23 10.38
N PRO A 78 -16.64 -5.00 9.36
CA PRO A 78 -17.77 -5.93 9.48
C PRO A 78 -17.55 -7.05 10.52
N LEU A 79 -16.31 -7.26 10.96
CA LEU A 79 -15.96 -8.22 12.01
C LEU A 79 -16.13 -7.64 13.44
N GLY A 80 -16.40 -6.34 13.56
CA GLY A 80 -16.66 -5.64 14.81
C GLY A 80 -15.42 -5.10 15.53
N GLN A 81 -15.66 -4.18 16.46
CA GLN A 81 -14.62 -3.38 17.12
C GLN A 81 -13.58 -4.19 17.91
N ILE A 82 -13.97 -5.34 18.48
CA ILE A 82 -13.02 -6.20 19.22
C ILE A 82 -11.96 -6.75 18.27
N VAL A 83 -12.37 -7.21 17.09
CA VAL A 83 -11.45 -7.75 16.07
C VAL A 83 -10.56 -6.64 15.53
N ASP A 84 -11.12 -5.47 15.28
CA ASP A 84 -10.37 -4.29 14.85
C ASP A 84 -9.25 -3.91 15.83
N ASN A 85 -9.53 -3.93 17.14
CA ASN A 85 -8.52 -3.68 18.18
C ASN A 85 -7.42 -4.73 18.21
N ILE A 86 -7.75 -6.00 17.94
CA ILE A 86 -6.76 -7.09 17.83
C ILE A 86 -5.89 -6.89 16.59
N LEU A 87 -6.49 -6.59 15.43
CA LEU A 87 -5.78 -6.33 14.18
C LEU A 87 -4.85 -5.12 14.31
N MET A 88 -5.34 -4.05 14.92
CA MET A 88 -4.56 -2.85 15.21
C MET A 88 -3.38 -3.18 16.13
N SER A 89 -3.60 -3.93 17.21
CA SER A 89 -2.53 -4.34 18.11
C SER A 89 -1.49 -5.21 17.41
N ALA A 90 -1.93 -6.20 16.62
CA ALA A 90 -1.04 -7.08 15.86
C ALA A 90 -0.23 -6.31 14.82
N PHE A 91 -0.87 -5.41 14.08
CA PHE A 91 -0.19 -4.52 13.15
C PHE A 91 0.84 -3.63 13.87
N ARG A 92 0.44 -3.04 15.00
CA ARG A 92 1.28 -2.15 15.77
C ARG A 92 2.51 -2.85 16.35
N THR A 93 2.35 -4.08 16.85
CA THR A 93 3.45 -4.93 17.32
C THR A 93 4.37 -5.32 16.18
N LYS A 94 3.82 -5.74 15.02
CA LYS A 94 4.66 -6.09 13.87
C LYS A 94 5.44 -4.90 13.34
N LEU A 95 4.82 -3.72 13.32
CA LEU A 95 5.47 -2.48 12.95
C LEU A 95 6.65 -2.15 13.88
N SER A 96 6.48 -2.18 15.21
CA SER A 96 7.60 -1.91 16.13
C SER A 96 8.67 -3.01 16.09
N GLU A 97 8.28 -4.29 16.04
CA GLU A 97 9.22 -5.41 15.91
C GLU A 97 10.11 -5.30 14.68
N ARG A 98 9.56 -4.85 13.54
CA ARG A 98 10.36 -4.64 12.32
C ARG A 98 11.25 -3.42 12.43
N LEU A 99 10.79 -2.35 13.06
CA LEU A 99 11.55 -1.10 13.14
C LEU A 99 12.61 -1.08 14.25
N ASP A 100 12.58 -1.97 15.25
CA ASP A 100 13.59 -2.03 16.34
C ASP A 100 14.65 -3.14 16.16
N ARG A 101 14.68 -3.83 15.01
CA ARG A 101 15.65 -4.92 14.82
C ARG A 101 17.10 -4.44 14.75
N SER A 102 18.00 -5.26 15.27
CA SER A 102 19.44 -4.99 15.28
C SER A 102 20.12 -5.15 13.92
N ASP A 103 19.55 -5.96 13.01
CA ASP A 103 20.05 -6.16 11.65
C ASP A 103 19.58 -5.07 10.67
N ASN A 104 18.61 -4.25 11.08
CA ASN A 104 18.19 -3.10 10.32
C ASN A 104 19.15 -1.93 10.56
N ILE A 105 19.50 -1.24 9.47
CA ILE A 105 20.25 0.03 9.52
C ILE A 105 19.47 1.10 10.30
N ILE A 106 18.15 0.91 10.43
CA ILE A 106 17.17 1.81 10.99
C ILE A 106 16.65 1.23 12.30
N ARG A 107 16.79 1.98 13.40
CA ARG A 107 16.29 1.58 14.71
C ARG A 107 15.34 2.63 15.27
N ILE A 108 14.06 2.29 15.33
CA ILE A 108 13.01 3.15 15.88
C ILE A 108 12.39 2.42 17.07
N LYS A 109 12.52 3.05 18.24
CA LYS A 109 11.91 2.54 19.46
C LYS A 109 10.39 2.58 19.35
N ASP A 110 9.74 1.60 19.97
CA ASP A 110 8.30 1.56 20.13
C ASP A 110 7.73 2.84 20.80
N SER A 111 6.48 3.18 20.48
CA SER A 111 5.71 4.27 21.11
C SER A 111 5.35 3.85 22.53
N SER A 112 5.22 4.83 23.42
CA SER A 112 4.71 4.63 24.78
C SER A 112 3.18 4.55 24.85
N LEU A 113 2.47 4.80 23.76
CA LEU A 113 1.01 4.72 23.70
C LEU A 113 0.52 3.28 23.77
N ALA A 114 -0.77 3.10 24.06
CA ALA A 114 -1.38 1.77 24.11
C ALA A 114 -1.24 1.06 22.74
N THR A 115 -1.08 -0.27 22.76
CA THR A 115 -0.85 -1.04 21.51
C THR A 115 -2.03 -0.97 20.54
N HIS A 116 -3.24 -0.74 21.05
CA HIS A 116 -4.46 -0.52 20.28
C HIS A 116 -4.78 0.97 20.10
N ASP A 117 -3.79 1.86 20.27
CA ASP A 117 -3.93 3.27 19.94
C ASP A 117 -3.35 3.53 18.54
N PHE A 118 -4.22 4.01 17.65
CA PHE A 118 -3.84 4.34 16.29
C PHE A 118 -2.78 5.45 16.23
N ALA A 119 -2.79 6.38 17.19
CA ALA A 119 -1.77 7.43 17.28
C ALA A 119 -0.36 6.83 17.43
N GLY A 120 -0.23 5.69 18.12
CA GLY A 120 1.04 4.97 18.22
C GLY A 120 1.56 4.48 16.86
N ILE A 121 0.68 4.12 15.92
CA ILE A 121 1.07 3.76 14.54
C ILE A 121 1.57 5.01 13.80
N ILE A 122 0.88 6.13 13.96
CA ILE A 122 1.22 7.41 13.32
C ILE A 122 2.55 7.93 13.85
N GLU A 123 2.84 7.82 15.15
CA GLU A 123 4.13 8.19 15.74
C GLU A 123 5.29 7.42 15.11
N LEU A 124 5.16 6.09 14.98
CA LEU A 124 6.22 5.27 14.37
C LEU A 124 6.43 5.61 12.90
N THR A 125 5.35 5.69 12.12
CA THR A 125 5.45 5.99 10.69
C THR A 125 5.94 7.40 10.41
N THR A 126 5.56 8.37 11.24
CA THR A 126 6.10 9.74 11.19
C THR A 126 7.58 9.77 11.55
N THR A 127 7.98 9.07 12.62
CA THR A 127 9.38 8.94 13.03
C THR A 127 10.21 8.32 11.91
N MET A 128 9.74 7.20 11.35
CA MET A 128 10.34 6.53 10.21
C MET A 128 10.48 7.45 9.00
N ASN A 129 9.44 8.21 8.65
CA ASN A 129 9.50 9.11 7.50
C ASN A 129 10.40 10.35 7.76
N SER A 130 10.54 10.79 9.01
CA SER A 130 11.34 11.97 9.36
C SER A 130 12.83 11.69 9.52
N GLN A 131 13.20 10.50 9.98
CA GLN A 131 14.58 10.13 10.25
C GLN A 131 15.40 9.84 8.99
N TYR A 132 14.75 9.44 7.90
CA TYR A 132 15.44 8.94 6.72
C TYR A 132 15.14 9.76 5.48
N THR A 133 16.21 10.00 4.72
CA THR A 133 16.14 10.70 3.44
C THR A 133 15.88 9.73 2.28
N ASN A 134 16.34 8.48 2.41
CA ASN A 134 16.16 7.45 1.39
C ASN A 134 14.74 6.86 1.45
N ARG A 135 13.92 7.24 0.46
CA ARG A 135 12.52 6.80 0.33
C ARG A 135 12.40 5.31 0.05
N THR A 136 13.31 4.73 -0.73
CA THR A 136 13.30 3.28 -1.06
C THR A 136 13.44 2.46 0.21
N GLN A 137 14.31 2.87 1.12
CA GLN A 137 14.50 2.19 2.40
C GLN A 137 13.23 2.21 3.26
N ILE A 138 12.55 3.37 3.35
CA ILE A 138 11.25 3.50 4.02
C ILE A 138 10.21 2.56 3.39
N GLN A 139 10.20 2.49 2.05
CA GLN A 139 9.25 1.67 1.32
C GLN A 139 9.48 0.17 1.52
N GLU A 140 10.74 -0.27 1.53
CA GLU A 140 11.12 -1.65 1.78
C GLU A 140 10.77 -2.10 3.20
N MET A 141 11.08 -1.29 4.22
CA MET A 141 10.67 -1.59 5.60
C MET A 141 9.15 -1.67 5.75
N SER A 142 8.44 -0.71 5.15
CA SER A 142 6.97 -0.70 5.19
C SER A 142 6.38 -1.93 4.50
N ARG A 143 6.98 -2.38 3.38
CA ARG A 143 6.61 -3.62 2.70
C ARG A 143 6.92 -4.84 3.57
N ASP A 144 8.06 -4.87 4.25
CA ASP A 144 8.43 -5.98 5.13
C ASP A 144 7.47 -6.11 6.33
N VAL A 145 6.96 -4.99 6.84
CA VAL A 145 5.85 -5.00 7.81
C VAL A 145 4.64 -5.70 7.22
N LEU A 146 4.20 -5.35 6.00
CA LEU A 146 3.07 -6.02 5.34
C LEU A 146 3.32 -7.52 5.17
N VAL A 147 4.49 -7.93 4.69
CA VAL A 147 4.89 -9.34 4.56
C VAL A 147 4.77 -10.06 5.91
N SER A 148 5.15 -9.40 7.00
CA SER A 148 5.14 -9.99 8.35
C SER A 148 3.75 -10.21 8.94
N LEU A 149 2.72 -9.57 8.39
CA LEU A 149 1.33 -9.75 8.83
C LEU A 149 0.75 -11.08 8.36
N PHE A 150 1.33 -11.66 7.30
CA PHE A 150 0.85 -12.91 6.72
C PHE A 150 1.77 -14.07 7.11
N PRO A 151 1.19 -15.25 7.41
CA PRO A 151 1.96 -16.48 7.52
C PRO A 151 2.75 -16.77 6.23
N PRO A 152 4.05 -17.13 6.30
CA PRO A 152 4.89 -17.30 5.11
C PRO A 152 4.34 -18.29 4.08
N PHE A 153 3.73 -19.38 4.55
CA PHE A 153 3.13 -20.40 3.67
C PHE A 153 2.01 -19.84 2.79
N ILE A 154 1.30 -18.79 3.23
CA ILE A 154 0.25 -18.16 2.42
C ILE A 154 0.91 -17.37 1.28
N LEU A 155 1.91 -16.55 1.59
CA LEU A 155 2.60 -15.73 0.58
C LEU A 155 3.32 -16.59 -0.47
N ASP A 156 3.91 -17.73 -0.06
CA ASP A 156 4.60 -18.62 -1.00
C ASP A 156 3.64 -19.35 -1.95
N ARG A 157 2.43 -19.67 -1.49
CA ARG A 157 1.48 -20.51 -2.24
C ARG A 157 0.45 -19.69 -3.00
N TYR A 158 0.03 -18.55 -2.46
CA TYR A 158 -1.03 -17.72 -3.01
C TYR A 158 -0.83 -17.34 -4.49
N PRO A 159 0.36 -16.90 -4.95
CA PRO A 159 0.56 -16.56 -6.35
C PRO A 159 0.30 -17.73 -7.30
N SER A 160 0.72 -18.93 -6.92
CA SER A 160 0.64 -20.12 -7.78
C SER A 160 -0.71 -20.82 -7.73
N TRP A 161 -1.43 -20.71 -6.60
CA TRP A 161 -2.71 -21.40 -6.40
C TRP A 161 -3.92 -20.52 -6.70
N PHE A 162 -3.79 -19.20 -6.61
CA PHE A 162 -4.91 -18.28 -6.78
C PHE A 162 -4.61 -17.18 -7.80
N ALA A 163 -3.59 -16.34 -7.59
CA ALA A 163 -3.41 -15.13 -8.40
C ALA A 163 -3.15 -15.40 -9.89
N LYS A 164 -2.27 -16.36 -10.20
CA LYS A 164 -1.97 -16.75 -11.59
C LYS A 164 -3.07 -17.57 -12.27
N PRO A 165 -3.60 -18.65 -11.65
CA PRO A 165 -4.63 -19.46 -12.31
C PRO A 165 -6.00 -18.78 -12.37
N PHE A 166 -6.32 -17.90 -11.41
CA PHE A 166 -7.61 -17.24 -11.30
C PHE A 166 -7.45 -15.73 -11.01
N PRO A 167 -6.88 -14.95 -11.94
CA PRO A 167 -6.51 -13.55 -11.70
C PRO A 167 -7.71 -12.66 -11.36
N GLU A 168 -8.84 -12.84 -12.07
CA GLU A 168 -10.06 -12.08 -11.82
C GLU A 168 -10.65 -12.39 -10.44
N PHE A 169 -10.75 -13.68 -10.10
CA PHE A 169 -11.23 -14.12 -8.78
C PHE A 169 -10.32 -13.60 -7.66
N SER A 170 -9.00 -13.70 -7.85
CA SER A 170 -8.00 -13.20 -6.90
C SER A 170 -8.15 -11.70 -6.67
N ALA A 171 -8.37 -10.92 -7.73
CA ALA A 171 -8.60 -9.48 -7.65
C ALA A 171 -9.87 -9.13 -6.87
N LYS A 172 -11.01 -9.77 -7.22
CA LYS A 172 -12.29 -9.59 -6.53
C LYS A 172 -12.21 -9.98 -5.06
N MET A 173 -11.55 -11.10 -4.76
CA MET A 173 -11.33 -11.57 -3.39
C MET A 173 -10.45 -10.61 -2.59
N CYS A 174 -9.35 -10.10 -3.17
CA CYS A 174 -8.49 -9.12 -2.50
C CYS A 174 -9.22 -7.79 -2.24
N ALA A 175 -10.05 -7.33 -3.19
CA ALA A 175 -10.88 -6.14 -2.99
C ALA A 175 -11.83 -6.32 -1.79
N TRP A 176 -12.56 -7.43 -1.76
CA TRP A 176 -13.44 -7.76 -0.63
C TRP A 176 -12.68 -7.89 0.69
N ALA A 177 -11.58 -8.64 0.71
CA ALA A 177 -10.77 -8.85 1.90
C ALA A 177 -10.18 -7.54 2.45
N THR A 178 -9.83 -6.61 1.56
CA THR A 178 -9.36 -5.27 1.92
C THR A 178 -10.43 -4.46 2.62
N VAL A 179 -11.70 -4.53 2.17
CA VAL A 179 -12.82 -3.88 2.88
C VAL A 179 -13.03 -4.51 4.26
N VAL A 180 -13.06 -5.84 4.33
CA VAL A 180 -13.31 -6.59 5.57
C VAL A 180 -12.21 -6.36 6.62
N GLY A 181 -10.94 -6.43 6.22
CA GLY A 181 -9.80 -6.36 7.13
C GLY A 181 -9.16 -4.98 7.26
N GLY A 182 -9.49 -4.04 6.37
CA GLY A 182 -8.82 -2.73 6.27
C GLY A 182 -9.61 -1.55 6.85
N THR A 183 -10.88 -1.74 7.22
CA THR A 183 -11.75 -0.64 7.67
C THR A 183 -11.22 0.05 8.94
N TRP A 184 -10.66 -0.69 9.91
CA TRP A 184 -10.08 -0.09 11.11
C TRP A 184 -8.86 0.82 10.82
N LEU A 185 -8.10 0.46 9.78
CA LEU A 185 -6.85 1.11 9.38
C LEU A 185 -7.10 2.32 8.47
N MET A 186 -8.05 2.18 7.55
CA MET A 186 -8.28 3.15 6.47
C MET A 186 -9.59 3.94 6.65
N GLY A 187 -10.51 3.52 7.50
CA GLY A 187 -11.85 4.12 7.62
C GLY A 187 -12.86 3.45 6.68
N GLU A 188 -13.96 4.13 6.38
CA GLU A 188 -15.06 3.56 5.58
C GLU A 188 -14.59 3.21 4.16
N CYS A 189 -14.72 1.92 3.81
CA CYS A 189 -14.30 1.37 2.53
C CYS A 189 -15.48 0.67 1.84
N THR A 190 -15.59 0.80 0.53
CA THR A 190 -16.61 0.10 -0.27
C THR A 190 -16.01 -0.51 -1.53
N VAL A 191 -16.44 -1.70 -1.89
CA VAL A 191 -16.08 -2.32 -3.18
C VAL A 191 -16.77 -1.58 -4.31
N ASN A 192 -16.04 -1.31 -5.39
CA ASN A 192 -16.56 -0.67 -6.60
C ASN A 192 -15.98 -1.28 -7.88
N ASP A 193 -16.51 -0.87 -9.03
CA ASP A 193 -16.05 -1.28 -10.35
C ASP A 193 -14.95 -0.34 -10.86
N ILE A 194 -13.97 -0.91 -11.58
CA ILE A 194 -12.86 -0.21 -12.23
C ILE A 194 -12.89 -0.52 -13.73
N PRO A 195 -13.55 0.33 -14.54
CA PRO A 195 -13.68 0.11 -15.98
C PRO A 195 -12.33 0.05 -16.71
N GLU A 196 -11.31 0.73 -16.19
CA GLU A 196 -9.96 0.83 -16.77
C GLU A 196 -9.25 -0.54 -16.87
N ILE A 197 -9.68 -1.56 -16.12
CA ILE A 197 -9.09 -2.90 -16.16
C ILE A 197 -9.53 -3.69 -17.42
N VAL A 198 -10.64 -3.30 -18.05
CA VAL A 198 -11.24 -4.05 -19.16
C VAL A 198 -10.46 -3.90 -20.47
N ASP A 199 -9.60 -2.88 -20.58
CA ASP A 199 -9.01 -2.45 -21.85
C ASP A 199 -7.58 -2.99 -22.11
N ASP A 200 -6.90 -3.58 -21.12
CA ASP A 200 -5.51 -4.07 -21.26
C ASP A 200 -5.45 -5.57 -21.65
N ASN A 201 -5.85 -5.87 -22.88
CA ASN A 201 -5.72 -7.19 -23.51
C ASN A 201 -4.27 -7.60 -23.87
N GLY A 202 -3.32 -7.57 -22.92
CA GLY A 202 -2.00 -8.20 -23.16
C GLY A 202 -0.75 -7.56 -22.52
N GLY A 203 -0.88 -6.84 -21.42
CA GLY A 203 0.22 -6.06 -20.83
C GLY A 203 0.70 -6.48 -19.45
N GLY A 204 0.63 -7.77 -19.07
CA GLY A 204 1.41 -8.29 -17.94
C GLY A 204 1.12 -7.70 -16.55
N GLY A 205 -0.11 -7.83 -16.05
CA GLY A 205 -0.35 -7.64 -14.62
C GLY A 205 -1.78 -7.34 -14.24
N GLY A 206 -2.66 -8.33 -14.32
CA GLY A 206 -3.96 -8.33 -13.66
C GLY A 206 -5.14 -8.50 -14.62
N GLY A 207 -5.72 -9.70 -14.58
CA GLY A 207 -6.90 -10.03 -15.37
C GLY A 207 -8.19 -9.70 -14.64
N GLY A 208 -9.24 -9.42 -15.41
CA GLY A 208 -10.62 -9.38 -14.93
C GLY A 208 -11.50 -8.44 -15.74
N ASP A 209 -12.79 -8.42 -15.42
CA ASP A 209 -13.80 -7.61 -16.10
C ASP A 209 -14.01 -6.23 -15.47
N GLY A 210 -13.12 -5.83 -14.55
CA GLY A 210 -13.18 -4.59 -13.81
C GLY A 210 -14.28 -4.54 -12.75
N LYS A 211 -15.21 -5.50 -12.70
CA LYS A 211 -16.33 -5.46 -11.76
C LYS A 211 -15.89 -5.90 -10.38
N SER A 212 -16.29 -5.18 -9.34
CA SER A 212 -15.92 -5.51 -7.94
C SER A 212 -14.42 -5.72 -7.70
N GLN A 213 -13.56 -5.13 -8.54
CA GLN A 213 -12.10 -5.18 -8.44
C GLN A 213 -11.51 -3.90 -7.84
N GLY A 214 -12.36 -2.93 -7.52
CA GLY A 214 -11.97 -1.69 -6.86
C GLY A 214 -12.32 -1.67 -5.39
N VAL A 215 -11.56 -0.91 -4.61
CA VAL A 215 -11.96 -0.47 -3.27
C VAL A 215 -11.80 1.03 -3.18
N LEU A 216 -12.91 1.72 -2.91
CA LEU A 216 -12.89 3.14 -2.60
C LEU A 216 -12.89 3.32 -1.08
N VAL A 217 -11.81 3.89 -0.57
CA VAL A 217 -11.75 4.43 0.79
C VAL A 217 -12.31 5.85 0.74
N LYS A 218 -13.41 6.12 1.46
CA LYS A 218 -14.09 7.42 1.40
C LYS A 218 -13.33 8.53 2.13
N ARG A 219 -12.67 8.18 3.24
CA ARG A 219 -11.82 9.12 3.98
C ARG A 219 -10.73 8.38 4.75
N CYS A 220 -9.55 8.31 4.15
CA CYS A 220 -8.43 7.52 4.62
C CYS A 220 -7.94 7.98 6.00
N ARG A 221 -8.19 7.17 7.04
CA ARG A 221 -7.73 7.42 8.41
C ARG A 221 -6.22 7.59 8.50
N PHE A 222 -5.46 6.77 7.79
CA PHE A 222 -3.99 6.85 7.80
C PHE A 222 -3.47 8.19 7.24
N LEU A 223 -4.04 8.69 6.13
CA LEU A 223 -3.71 10.02 5.59
C LEU A 223 -4.23 11.15 6.50
N GLU A 224 -5.44 11.00 7.04
CA GLU A 224 -6.08 11.99 7.92
C GLU A 224 -5.34 12.16 9.25
N GLU A 225 -4.80 11.09 9.85
CA GLU A 225 -4.08 11.22 11.11
C GLU A 225 -2.60 11.57 10.90
N SER A 226 -1.97 11.12 9.81
CA SER A 226 -0.58 11.50 9.50
C SER A 226 -0.43 12.91 8.93
N GLN A 227 -1.50 13.42 8.29
CA GLN A 227 -1.53 14.72 7.60
C GLN A 227 -0.38 14.93 6.62
N CYS A 228 0.21 13.86 6.06
CA CYS A 228 1.41 13.98 5.24
C CYS A 228 1.43 13.07 4.03
N ALA A 229 1.48 13.67 2.83
CA ALA A 229 1.57 12.94 1.57
C ALA A 229 2.80 12.03 1.50
N SER A 230 3.97 12.48 1.99
CA SER A 230 5.18 11.64 2.03
C SER A 230 4.98 10.35 2.81
N ILE A 231 4.32 10.40 3.98
CA ILE A 231 4.03 9.21 4.79
C ILE A 231 3.06 8.30 4.02
N CYS A 232 2.00 8.86 3.43
CA CYS A 232 1.06 8.12 2.60
C CYS A 232 1.76 7.39 1.42
N VAL A 233 2.61 8.09 0.66
CA VAL A 233 3.30 7.54 -0.51
C VAL A 233 4.30 6.46 -0.11
N ASN A 234 5.17 6.77 0.86
CA ASN A 234 6.33 5.95 1.18
C ASN A 234 6.04 4.84 2.19
N SER A 235 4.99 4.95 3.00
CA SER A 235 4.64 3.93 4.00
C SER A 235 3.38 3.13 3.65
N CYS A 236 2.50 3.66 2.79
CA CYS A 236 1.26 2.98 2.42
C CYS A 236 1.21 2.63 0.92
N LYS A 237 1.16 3.62 0.02
CA LYS A 237 0.92 3.40 -1.42
C LYS A 237 1.98 2.51 -2.08
N ILE A 238 3.22 2.99 -2.20
CA ILE A 238 4.26 2.25 -2.93
C ILE A 238 4.57 0.90 -2.28
N PRO A 239 4.67 0.79 -0.93
CA PRO A 239 4.88 -0.50 -0.28
C PRO A 239 3.77 -1.51 -0.53
N THR A 240 2.51 -1.08 -0.51
CA THR A 240 1.36 -1.96 -0.72
C THR A 240 1.29 -2.42 -2.18
N GLN A 241 1.50 -1.53 -3.15
CA GLN A 241 1.60 -1.91 -4.56
C GLN A 241 2.71 -2.96 -4.79
N ASN A 242 3.89 -2.74 -4.19
CA ASN A 242 5.02 -3.67 -4.28
C ASN A 242 4.74 -5.00 -3.57
N PHE A 243 4.07 -4.98 -2.42
CA PHE A 243 3.63 -6.19 -1.72
C PHE A 243 2.70 -7.03 -2.62
N PHE A 244 1.67 -6.41 -3.20
CA PHE A 244 0.74 -7.14 -4.06
C PHE A 244 1.46 -7.70 -5.31
N ARG A 245 2.28 -6.88 -5.98
CA ARG A 245 3.01 -7.28 -7.19
C ARG A 245 3.98 -8.43 -6.93
N HIS A 246 4.81 -8.32 -5.90
CA HIS A 246 5.94 -9.21 -5.70
C HIS A 246 5.68 -10.37 -4.73
N ASN A 247 4.76 -10.20 -3.77
CA ASN A 247 4.45 -11.23 -2.76
C ASN A 247 3.11 -11.92 -3.04
N MET A 248 2.08 -11.18 -3.48
CA MET A 248 0.77 -11.77 -3.79
C MET A 248 0.65 -12.22 -5.25
N GLY A 249 1.54 -11.77 -6.15
CA GLY A 249 1.47 -12.09 -7.57
C GLY A 249 0.25 -11.48 -8.27
N LEU A 250 -0.30 -10.42 -7.70
CA LEU A 250 -1.49 -9.71 -8.19
C LEU A 250 -1.11 -8.23 -8.32
N ALA A 251 -1.42 -7.59 -9.44
CA ALA A 251 -1.17 -6.16 -9.57
C ALA A 251 -2.15 -5.34 -8.72
N LEU A 252 -1.70 -4.19 -8.24
CA LEU A 252 -2.54 -3.22 -7.55
C LEU A 252 -2.05 -1.83 -7.91
N THR A 253 -2.98 -0.96 -8.26
CA THR A 253 -2.75 0.49 -8.35
C THR A 253 -3.54 1.19 -7.26
N MET A 254 -2.90 2.11 -6.55
CA MET A 254 -3.54 2.94 -5.52
C MET A 254 -3.48 4.42 -5.92
N THR A 255 -4.62 5.10 -5.91
CA THR A 255 -4.75 6.50 -6.32
C THR A 255 -5.39 7.31 -5.19
N PRO A 256 -4.57 7.88 -4.29
CA PRO A 256 -5.05 8.78 -3.24
C PRO A 256 -5.42 10.15 -3.81
N ASP A 257 -6.48 10.74 -3.28
CA ASP A 257 -6.85 12.14 -3.46
C ASP A 257 -6.52 12.91 -2.17
N TYR A 258 -5.53 13.78 -2.27
CA TYR A 258 -5.01 14.54 -1.14
C TYR A 258 -5.88 15.75 -0.75
N GLU A 259 -6.85 16.13 -1.58
CA GLU A 259 -7.80 17.22 -1.29
C GLU A 259 -9.06 16.71 -0.60
N THR A 260 -9.52 15.51 -0.95
CA THR A 260 -10.73 14.91 -0.35
C THR A 260 -10.42 13.89 0.74
N GLY A 261 -9.22 13.30 0.69
CA GLY A 261 -8.80 12.20 1.55
C GLY A 261 -9.31 10.84 1.09
N GLU A 262 -9.91 10.75 -0.10
CA GLU A 262 -10.30 9.48 -0.71
C GLU A 262 -9.06 8.69 -1.16
N CYS A 263 -9.18 7.36 -1.27
CA CYS A 263 -8.14 6.54 -1.90
C CYS A 263 -8.76 5.39 -2.68
N GLN A 264 -8.52 5.36 -3.99
CA GLN A 264 -9.00 4.31 -4.87
C GLN A 264 -7.95 3.21 -5.01
N PHE A 265 -8.33 1.98 -4.76
CA PHE A 265 -7.55 0.78 -5.05
C PHE A 265 -8.11 0.14 -6.31
N ALA A 266 -7.24 -0.34 -7.20
CA ALA A 266 -7.60 -1.07 -8.41
C ALA A 266 -6.82 -2.40 -8.45
N PHE A 267 -7.46 -3.48 -8.01
CA PHE A 267 -6.86 -4.81 -7.99
C PHE A 267 -6.88 -5.42 -9.39
N GLY A 268 -5.72 -5.85 -9.85
CA GLY A 268 -5.51 -6.28 -11.23
C GLY A 268 -5.16 -5.13 -12.18
N LYS A 269 -4.86 -3.92 -11.68
CA LYS A 269 -4.28 -2.84 -12.50
C LYS A 269 -2.81 -2.66 -12.14
N LEU A 270 -1.92 -2.72 -13.12
CA LEU A 270 -0.51 -2.39 -12.93
C LEU A 270 -0.32 -0.87 -12.92
N PRO A 271 0.40 -0.30 -11.93
CA PRO A 271 0.66 1.13 -11.94
C PRO A 271 1.61 1.47 -13.09
N THR A 272 1.30 2.55 -13.80
CA THR A 272 2.17 3.10 -14.84
C THR A 272 3.35 3.85 -14.20
N GLU A 273 4.46 3.99 -14.94
CA GLU A 273 5.63 4.73 -14.47
C GLU A 273 5.29 6.19 -14.14
N GLU A 274 4.39 6.80 -14.93
CA GLU A 274 3.93 8.16 -14.71
C GLU A 274 3.09 8.29 -13.43
N GLU A 275 2.18 7.35 -13.14
CA GLU A 275 1.41 7.33 -11.89
C GLU A 275 2.33 7.19 -10.66
N GLU A 276 3.42 6.41 -10.76
CA GLU A 276 4.40 6.31 -9.68
C GLU A 276 5.26 7.57 -9.53
N ARG A 277 5.66 8.19 -10.65
CA ARG A 277 6.42 9.45 -10.64
C ARG A 277 5.60 10.58 -10.02
N LEU A 278 4.35 10.76 -10.46
CA LEU A 278 3.45 11.77 -9.89
C LEU A 278 3.19 11.55 -8.40
N ALA A 279 3.10 10.30 -7.94
CA ALA A 279 2.99 10.01 -6.52
C ALA A 279 4.24 10.46 -5.74
N LYS A 280 5.45 10.25 -6.28
CA LYS A 280 6.71 10.68 -5.64
C LYS A 280 6.89 12.21 -5.63
N ASP A 281 6.34 12.88 -6.64
CA ASP A 281 6.43 14.34 -6.80
C ASP A 281 5.31 15.10 -6.05
N THR A 282 4.34 14.38 -5.50
CA THR A 282 3.20 14.96 -4.79
C THR A 282 3.67 15.84 -3.62
N PRO A 283 3.29 17.12 -3.58
CA PRO A 283 3.64 17.98 -2.46
C PRO A 283 2.90 17.58 -1.18
N CYS A 284 3.55 17.79 -0.04
CA CYS A 284 2.95 17.54 1.27
C CYS A 284 1.71 18.42 1.54
N LEU A 285 0.85 17.91 2.42
CA LEU A 285 -0.27 18.69 2.94
C LEU A 285 0.25 19.86 3.80
N MET A 286 -0.52 20.94 3.89
CA MET A 286 -0.22 22.11 4.72
C MET A 286 0.04 21.75 6.19
N ARG A 287 -0.59 20.67 6.65
CA ARG A 287 -0.54 20.17 8.03
C ARG A 287 0.50 19.06 8.25
N CYS A 288 1.37 18.78 7.28
CA CYS A 288 2.38 17.72 7.45
C CYS A 288 3.34 18.05 8.61
N PRO A 289 3.47 17.16 9.61
CA PRO A 289 4.35 17.38 10.77
C PRO A 289 5.83 17.57 10.38
N SER A 290 6.26 16.94 9.28
CA SER A 290 7.62 17.01 8.76
C SER A 290 7.91 18.27 7.93
N GLY A 291 7.00 19.26 7.90
CA GLY A 291 7.04 20.46 7.05
C GLY A 291 8.25 21.39 7.21
N GLY A 292 9.14 21.14 8.17
CA GLY A 292 10.44 21.80 8.31
C GLY A 292 11.62 21.07 7.61
N SER A 293 11.64 19.74 7.61
CA SER A 293 12.79 18.93 7.14
C SER A 293 12.76 18.66 5.63
N MET A 294 11.56 18.45 5.06
CA MET A 294 11.40 17.99 3.67
C MET A 294 11.15 19.12 2.65
N ARG A 295 11.10 20.37 3.12
CA ARG A 295 11.03 21.56 2.27
C ARG A 295 12.30 21.73 1.41
N SER A 296 13.45 21.24 1.88
CA SER A 296 14.73 21.35 1.15
C SER A 296 14.72 20.56 -0.15
N TRP A 297 14.05 19.39 -0.21
CA TRP A 297 14.03 18.53 -1.40
C TRP A 297 13.21 19.11 -2.55
N HIS A 298 12.01 19.62 -2.29
CA HIS A 298 11.25 20.38 -3.31
C HIS A 298 11.88 21.74 -3.66
N SER A 299 12.92 22.16 -2.95
CA SER A 299 13.67 23.39 -3.22
C SER A 299 14.99 23.15 -3.95
N ASN A 300 15.62 21.99 -3.74
CA ASN A 300 16.92 21.67 -4.32
C ASN A 300 16.85 21.19 -5.77
N ASP A 301 15.70 20.71 -6.26
CA ASP A 301 15.53 20.40 -7.70
C ASP A 301 15.40 21.65 -8.60
N ARG A 302 15.45 22.85 -8.01
CA ARG A 302 15.36 24.13 -8.77
C ARG A 302 16.50 25.09 -8.48
N VAL A 303 17.67 24.60 -8.10
CA VAL A 303 18.89 25.39 -8.36
C VAL A 303 19.24 25.19 -9.84
N SER A 304 18.53 25.93 -10.69
CA SER A 304 19.04 26.24 -12.02
C SER A 304 20.22 27.19 -11.84
N ASP A 305 21.41 26.63 -11.66
CA ASP A 305 22.65 27.39 -11.82
C ASP A 305 22.71 27.87 -13.27
N GLU A 306 23.05 29.15 -13.45
CA GLU A 306 23.11 29.88 -14.73
C GLU A 306 24.11 29.30 -15.77
N ASN A 307 24.67 28.10 -15.55
CA ASN A 307 25.69 27.48 -16.41
C ASN A 307 25.41 26.04 -16.86
N GLY A 308 24.16 25.55 -16.81
CA GLY A 308 23.72 24.45 -17.69
C GLY A 308 24.41 23.09 -17.54
N THR A 309 25.00 22.77 -16.38
CA THR A 309 25.54 21.43 -16.08
C THR A 309 25.07 20.97 -14.70
N GLY A 310 23.77 20.71 -14.57
CA GLY A 310 23.24 20.04 -13.38
C GLY A 310 23.61 18.56 -13.39
N SER A 311 24.58 18.18 -12.56
CA SER A 311 24.89 16.77 -12.32
C SER A 311 23.72 16.10 -11.61
N LEU A 312 23.19 15.03 -12.22
CA LEU A 312 22.12 14.20 -11.67
C LEU A 312 22.70 13.35 -10.53
N GLN A 313 22.88 13.95 -9.35
CA GLN A 313 23.42 13.30 -8.15
C GLN A 313 22.77 11.94 -7.85
N TRP A 314 21.46 11.81 -8.12
CA TRP A 314 20.74 10.54 -7.92
C TRP A 314 21.16 9.42 -8.89
N LEU A 315 21.65 9.74 -10.09
CA LEU A 315 22.23 8.74 -11.00
C LEU A 315 23.59 8.26 -10.50
N ASP A 316 24.36 9.13 -9.83
CA ASP A 316 25.62 8.73 -9.19
C ASP A 316 25.35 7.85 -7.97
N ASP A 317 24.34 8.20 -7.18
CA ASP A 317 23.90 7.39 -6.02
C ASP A 317 23.35 6.01 -6.45
N LEU A 318 22.63 5.93 -7.58
CA LEU A 318 22.16 4.66 -8.15
C LEU A 318 23.32 3.81 -8.69
N ARG A 319 24.29 4.41 -9.39
CA ARG A 319 25.49 3.70 -9.87
C ARG A 319 26.31 3.14 -8.72
N GLU A 320 26.38 3.86 -7.61
CA GLU A 320 27.06 3.38 -6.41
C GLU A 320 26.31 2.24 -5.73
N LEU A 321 24.98 2.32 -5.64
CA LEU A 321 24.14 1.21 -5.14
C LEU A 321 24.27 -0.05 -6.00
N GLU A 322 24.32 0.07 -7.33
CA GLU A 322 24.54 -1.06 -8.23
C GLU A 322 25.90 -1.74 -8.00
N ARG A 323 26.97 -0.96 -7.77
CA ARG A 323 28.29 -1.49 -7.40
C ARG A 323 28.27 -2.22 -6.07
N LEU A 324 27.61 -1.66 -5.06
CA LEU A 324 27.52 -2.28 -3.74
C LEU A 324 26.74 -3.60 -3.77
N ILE A 325 25.68 -3.68 -4.59
CA ILE A 325 24.90 -4.91 -4.79
C ILE A 325 25.73 -5.96 -5.53
N ALA A 326 26.50 -5.56 -6.56
CA ALA A 326 27.40 -6.46 -7.30
C ALA A 326 28.46 -7.07 -6.38
N ASN A 327 29.14 -6.23 -5.58
CA ASN A 327 30.17 -6.68 -4.63
C ASN A 327 29.60 -7.63 -3.56
N LYS A 328 28.38 -7.36 -3.06
CA LYS A 328 27.71 -8.23 -2.08
C LYS A 328 27.32 -9.59 -2.68
N LYS A 329 27.00 -9.62 -3.98
CA LYS A 329 26.69 -10.85 -4.72
C LYS A 329 27.95 -11.70 -4.94
N GLU A 330 29.07 -11.07 -5.30
CA GLU A 330 30.36 -11.75 -5.45
C GLU A 330 30.86 -12.35 -4.13
N ALA A 331 30.78 -11.61 -3.02
CA ALA A 331 31.15 -12.10 -1.69
C ALA A 331 30.31 -13.32 -1.25
N LYS A 332 29.01 -13.31 -1.58
CA LYS A 332 28.10 -14.43 -1.29
C LYS A 332 28.39 -15.66 -2.15
N VAL A 333 28.81 -15.47 -3.41
CA VAL A 333 29.21 -16.56 -4.32
C VAL A 333 30.53 -17.18 -3.88
N GLN A 334 31.53 -16.37 -3.50
CA GLN A 334 32.80 -16.87 -2.95
C GLN A 334 32.60 -17.65 -1.64
N SER A 335 31.76 -17.13 -0.73
CA SER A 335 31.43 -17.83 0.52
C SER A 335 30.67 -19.15 0.30
N ALA A 336 29.84 -19.24 -0.75
CA ALA A 336 29.15 -20.48 -1.10
C ALA A 336 30.07 -21.49 -1.80
N CYS A 337 31.08 -21.03 -2.55
CA CYS A 337 32.06 -21.88 -3.20
C CYS A 337 33.04 -22.51 -2.18
N LEU A 338 33.45 -21.75 -1.16
CA LEU A 338 34.30 -22.23 -0.05
C LEU A 338 33.61 -23.27 0.85
N LEU A 339 32.28 -23.34 0.85
CA LEU A 339 31.51 -24.33 1.62
C LEU A 339 31.28 -25.65 0.86
N MET A 340 31.73 -25.77 -0.39
CA MET A 340 31.60 -27.00 -1.19
C MET A 340 32.93 -27.74 -1.37
N GLU A 341 34.02 -27.30 -0.71
CA GLU A 341 35.34 -27.93 -0.78
C GLU A 341 35.75 -28.70 0.49
N ASP A 342 34.83 -28.90 1.44
CA ASP A 342 35.01 -29.80 2.60
C ASP A 342 34.13 -31.07 2.52
#